data_AF-A0A7D5HUA9-F1
#
_entry.id   AF-A0A7D5HUA9-F1
#
_cell.length_a   1.000
_cell.length_b   1.000
_cell.length_c   1.000
_cell.angle_alpha   90.00
_cell.angle_beta   90.00
_cell.angle_gamma   90.00
#
_symmetry.space_group_name_H-M   'P 1'
#
loop_
_entity.id
_entity.type
_entity.pdbx_description
1 polymer ?
#
loop_
_entity_poly.entity_id
_entity_poly.type
_entity_poly.pdbx_seq_one_letter_code
_entity_poly.pdbx_strand_id
1 'polypeptide(L)'
;MEKARKPSQFLKVLHRLIVASVSGIDGYAMNMTSARNYISELERKHLTEKVKRTRESTKDGAGQYYRYEIANLKQLKQVIAIYTAKGGELTAEEQQRAYSRFQFQQEEAK
;
A
#
# COMPACT_ATOMS: atom_id res chain seq x y z
N MET A 1 3.35 27.25 -16.32
CA MET A 1 2.29 26.31 -15.87
C MET A 1 2.94 24.96 -15.63
N GLU A 2 3.34 24.68 -14.38
CA GLU A 2 3.75 23.33 -13.99
C GLU A 2 2.52 22.42 -14.09
N LYS A 3 2.46 21.58 -15.12
CA LYS A 3 1.50 20.47 -15.14
C LYS A 3 1.87 19.59 -13.94
N ALA A 4 1.09 19.67 -12.86
CA ALA A 4 1.17 18.72 -11.77
C ALA A 4 1.28 17.32 -12.38
N ARG A 5 2.47 16.71 -12.29
CA ARG A 5 2.73 15.42 -12.94
C ARG A 5 1.76 14.44 -12.29
N LYS A 6 0.82 13.91 -13.08
CA LYS A 6 -0.12 12.90 -12.58
C LYS A 6 0.71 11.77 -11.94
N PRO A 7 0.47 11.41 -10.66
CA PRO A 7 1.24 10.37 -10.02
C PRO A 7 1.12 9.09 -10.83
N SER A 8 2.25 8.42 -11.05
CA SER A 8 2.29 7.17 -11.79
C SER A 8 1.36 6.15 -11.12
N GLN A 9 0.79 5.23 -11.90
CA GLN A 9 -0.11 4.21 -11.35
C GLN A 9 0.55 3.42 -10.21
N PHE A 10 1.87 3.19 -10.32
CA PHE A 10 2.68 2.60 -9.25
C PHE A 10 2.69 3.47 -7.98
N LEU A 11 2.97 4.77 -8.10
CA LEU A 11 2.95 5.70 -6.95
C LEU A 11 1.58 5.75 -6.27
N LYS A 12 0.47 5.67 -7.01
CA LYS A 12 -0.88 5.59 -6.42
C LYS A 12 -1.06 4.34 -5.56
N VAL A 13 -0.56 3.19 -6.02
CA VAL A 13 -0.62 1.94 -5.25
C VAL A 13 0.24 2.02 -4.00
N LEU A 14 1.45 2.56 -4.10
CA LEU A 14 2.32 2.75 -2.94
C LEU A 14 1.69 3.68 -1.91
N HIS A 15 1.21 4.85 -2.34
CA HIS A 15 0.56 5.82 -1.46
C HIS A 15 -0.63 5.18 -0.73
N ARG A 16 -1.51 4.49 -1.48
CA ARG A 16 -2.66 3.79 -0.89
C ARG A 16 -2.25 2.73 0.12
N LEU A 17 -1.18 1.98 -0.15
CA LEU A 17 -0.65 0.96 0.76
C LEU A 17 -0.01 1.58 2.02
N ILE A 18 0.58 2.78 1.90
CA ILE A 18 1.11 3.54 3.03
C ILE A 18 -0.03 4.04 3.92
N VAL A 19 -1.09 4.62 3.36
CA VAL A 19 -2.17 5.22 4.19
C VAL A 19 -3.23 4.22 4.64
N ALA A 20 -3.40 3.12 3.91
CA ALA A 20 -4.48 2.15 4.13
C ALA A 20 -4.10 0.75 3.60
N SER A 21 -5.08 0.04 3.06
CA SER A 21 -4.95 -1.23 2.35
C SER A 21 -5.35 -1.06 0.89
N VAL A 22 -4.92 -1.99 0.06
CA VAL A 22 -5.28 -2.08 -1.36
C VAL A 22 -6.07 -3.36 -1.56
N SER A 23 -7.30 -3.28 -2.05
CA SER A 23 -8.06 -4.46 -2.45
C SER A 23 -7.96 -4.70 -3.97
N GLY A 24 -8.19 -5.94 -4.38
CA GLY A 24 -8.32 -6.28 -5.81
C GLY A 24 -9.47 -5.54 -6.51
N ILE A 25 -10.47 -5.07 -5.75
CA ILE A 25 -11.66 -4.36 -6.25
C ILE A 25 -11.47 -2.84 -6.17
N ASP A 26 -10.51 -2.35 -5.37
CA ASP A 26 -10.17 -0.93 -5.23
C ASP A 26 -9.62 -0.33 -6.53
N GLY A 27 -9.30 -1.16 -7.53
CA GLY A 27 -8.94 -0.70 -8.88
C GLY A 27 -9.94 0.32 -9.45
N TYR A 28 -11.24 0.11 -9.22
CA TYR A 28 -12.28 1.07 -9.62
C TYR A 28 -12.16 2.41 -8.87
N ALA A 29 -11.98 2.38 -7.55
CA ALA A 29 -11.82 3.59 -6.73
C ALA A 29 -10.54 4.37 -7.04
N MET A 30 -9.50 3.69 -7.54
CA MET A 30 -8.22 4.30 -7.88
C MET A 30 -8.07 4.62 -9.39
N ASN A 31 -9.13 4.40 -10.17
CA ASN A 31 -9.15 4.53 -11.64
C ASN A 31 -7.98 3.77 -12.31
N MET A 32 -7.85 2.48 -11.96
CA MET A 32 -6.83 1.57 -12.48
C MET A 32 -7.36 0.16 -12.73
N THR A 33 -6.93 -0.46 -13.83
CA THR A 33 -7.39 -1.80 -14.23
C THR A 33 -6.79 -2.92 -13.37
N SER A 34 -5.61 -2.74 -12.77
CA SER A 34 -4.92 -3.84 -12.07
C SER A 34 -3.99 -3.41 -10.94
N ALA A 35 -4.55 -2.98 -9.80
CA ALA A 35 -3.77 -2.68 -8.59
C ALA A 35 -2.84 -3.85 -8.19
N ARG A 36 -3.32 -5.09 -8.35
CA ARG A 36 -2.57 -6.33 -8.08
C ARG A 36 -1.25 -6.44 -8.86
N ASN A 37 -1.20 -5.95 -10.09
CA ASN A 37 0.01 -6.04 -10.90
C ASN A 37 1.13 -5.19 -10.31
N TYR A 38 0.79 -3.99 -9.83
CA TYR A 38 1.73 -3.11 -9.15
C TYR A 38 2.14 -3.63 -7.76
N ILE A 39 1.23 -4.30 -7.03
CA ILE A 39 1.62 -5.01 -5.81
C ILE A 39 2.61 -6.14 -6.12
N SER A 40 2.36 -6.91 -7.18
CA SER A 40 3.27 -7.98 -7.61
C SER A 40 4.63 -7.43 -8.05
N GLU A 41 4.65 -6.26 -8.71
CA GLU A 41 5.88 -5.56 -9.05
C GLU A 41 6.65 -5.10 -7.80
N LEU A 42 5.95 -4.49 -6.84
CA LEU A 42 6.51 -4.06 -5.56
C LEU A 42 7.18 -5.23 -4.82
N GLU A 43 6.47 -6.35 -4.67
CA GLU A 43 6.99 -7.53 -3.97
C GLU A 43 8.19 -8.18 -4.67
N ARG A 44 8.23 -8.17 -6.00
CA ARG A 44 9.30 -8.84 -6.76
C ARG A 44 10.57 -8.00 -6.87
N LYS A 45 10.43 -6.68 -7.01
CA LYS A 45 11.55 -5.80 -7.37
C LYS A 45 12.08 -4.96 -6.22
N HIS A 46 11.29 -4.77 -5.16
CA HIS A 46 11.56 -3.72 -4.19
C HIS A 46 11.44 -4.14 -2.73
N LEU A 47 10.57 -5.11 -2.41
CA LEU A 47 10.43 -5.62 -1.06
C LEU A 47 11.26 -6.88 -0.84
N THR A 48 11.74 -7.05 0.39
CA THR A 48 12.43 -8.28 0.81
C THR A 48 11.44 -9.40 1.15
N GLU A 49 10.18 -9.04 1.46
CA GLU A 49 9.12 -9.95 1.87
C GLU A 49 7.81 -9.59 1.18
N LYS A 50 6.90 -10.57 1.07
CA LYS A 50 5.56 -10.34 0.50
C LYS A 50 4.73 -9.46 1.42
N VAL A 51 3.80 -8.69 0.84
CA VAL A 51 2.83 -7.94 1.64
C VAL A 51 1.85 -8.90 2.30
N LYS A 52 1.22 -8.49 3.41
CA LYS A 52 0.17 -9.29 4.05
C LYS A 52 -1.02 -9.40 3.09
N ARG A 53 -1.57 -10.61 2.94
CA ARG A 53 -2.70 -10.90 2.07
C ARG A 53 -3.81 -11.54 2.87
N THR A 54 -4.95 -10.86 2.93
CA THR A 54 -6.17 -11.36 3.56
C THR A 54 -7.19 -11.65 2.47
N ARG A 55 -7.80 -12.83 2.50
CA ARG A 55 -8.90 -13.17 1.60
C ARG A 55 -10.20 -12.67 2.21
N GLU A 56 -10.93 -11.83 1.49
CA GLU A 56 -12.20 -11.26 1.92
C GLU A 56 -13.30 -11.66 0.93
N SER A 57 -14.48 -11.99 1.47
CA SER A 57 -15.67 -12.18 0.66
C SER A 57 -16.27 -10.82 0.30
N THR A 58 -16.88 -10.74 -0.88
CA THR A 58 -17.70 -9.58 -1.26
C THR A 58 -18.92 -9.48 -0.34
N LYS A 59 -19.48 -8.27 -0.20
CA LYS A 59 -20.63 -8.03 0.70
C LYS A 59 -21.85 -8.87 0.37
N ASP A 60 -22.03 -9.20 -0.91
CA ASP A 60 -23.09 -10.07 -1.43
C ASP A 60 -22.76 -11.57 -1.36
N GLY A 61 -21.56 -11.94 -0.89
CA GLY A 61 -21.10 -13.33 -0.83
C GLY A 61 -20.83 -13.99 -2.18
N ALA A 62 -21.03 -13.28 -3.30
CA ALA A 62 -20.93 -13.82 -4.65
C ALA A 62 -19.49 -14.00 -5.14
N GLY A 63 -18.51 -13.44 -4.44
CA GLY A 63 -17.11 -13.50 -4.82
C GLY A 63 -16.14 -13.35 -3.64
N GLN A 64 -14.87 -13.57 -3.94
CA GLN A 64 -13.76 -13.38 -3.00
C GLN A 64 -12.68 -12.54 -3.67
N TYR A 65 -12.03 -11.68 -2.90
CA TYR A 65 -10.92 -10.87 -3.34
C TYR A 65 -9.81 -10.86 -2.29
N TYR A 66 -8.61 -10.48 -2.71
CA TYR A 66 -7.51 -10.25 -1.78
C TYR A 66 -7.43 -8.79 -1.38
N ARG A 67 -7.28 -8.56 -0.08
CA ARG A 67 -6.81 -7.31 0.51
C ARG A 67 -5.33 -7.42 0.80
N TYR A 68 -4.58 -6.44 0.33
CA TYR A 68 -3.14 -6.31 0.48
C TYR A 68 -2.83 -5.22 1.51
N GLU A 69 -1.98 -5.55 2.48
CA GLU A 69 -1.64 -4.68 3.61
C GLU A 69 -0.14 -4.73 3.88
N ILE A 70 0.42 -3.65 4.42
CA ILE A 70 1.77 -3.69 4.97
C ILE A 70 1.79 -4.64 6.16
N ALA A 71 2.71 -5.61 6.14
CA ALA A 71 2.79 -6.67 7.13
C ALA A 71 3.33 -6.19 8.48
N ASN A 72 4.33 -5.31 8.46
CA ASN A 72 5.04 -4.86 9.65
C ASN A 72 5.73 -3.50 9.42
N LEU A 73 6.25 -2.92 10.51
CA LEU A 73 6.94 -1.63 10.50
C LEU A 73 8.16 -1.59 9.56
N LYS A 74 8.93 -2.68 9.45
CA LYS A 74 10.10 -2.75 8.57
C LYS A 74 9.68 -2.62 7.11
N GLN A 75 8.63 -3.34 6.70
CA GLN A 75 8.07 -3.23 5.36
C GLN A 75 7.46 -1.85 5.10
N LEU A 76 6.82 -1.22 6.09
CA LEU A 76 6.31 0.16 5.95
C LEU A 76 7.44 1.13 5.59
N LYS A 77 8.55 1.07 6.32
CA LYS A 77 9.72 1.93 6.08
C LYS A 77 10.29 1.73 4.68
N GLN A 78 10.35 0.48 4.20
CA GLN A 78 10.77 0.18 2.82
C GLN A 78 9.83 0.84 1.80
N VAL A 79 8.52 0.66 1.95
CA VAL A 79 7.52 1.23 1.02
C VAL A 79 7.57 2.76 0.99
N ILE A 80 7.70 3.43 2.14
CA ILE A 80 7.87 4.88 2.21
C ILE A 80 9.13 5.31 1.47
N ALA A 81 10.28 4.65 1.71
CA ALA A 81 11.53 4.98 1.04
C ALA A 81 11.43 4.84 -0.48
N ILE A 82 10.79 3.77 -0.98
CA ILE A 82 10.55 3.55 -2.41
C ILE A 82 9.63 4.63 -2.99
N TYR A 83 8.58 4.98 -2.28
CA TYR A 83 7.62 6.01 -2.69
C TYR A 83 8.31 7.38 -2.85
N THR A 84 9.06 7.81 -1.84
CA THR A 84 9.82 9.07 -1.87
C THR A 84 10.92 9.06 -2.93
N ALA A 85 11.68 7.97 -3.07
CA ALA A 85 12.72 7.85 -4.10
C ALA A 85 12.19 7.95 -5.54
N LYS A 86 10.90 7.61 -5.75
CA LYS A 86 10.22 7.73 -7.05
C LYS A 86 9.52 9.09 -7.24
N GLY A 87 9.74 10.04 -6.34
CA GLY A 87 9.15 11.38 -6.39
C GLY A 87 7.74 11.48 -5.80
N GLY A 88 7.36 10.52 -4.94
CA GLY A 88 6.13 10.60 -4.17
C GLY A 88 6.29 11.52 -2.95
N GLU A 89 5.32 12.40 -2.75
CA GLU A 89 5.25 13.28 -1.59
C GLU A 89 4.23 12.71 -0.60
N LEU A 90 4.63 12.64 0.68
CA LEU A 90 3.80 12.13 1.77
C LEU A 90 3.73 13.23 2.82
N THR A 91 2.53 13.54 3.31
CA THR A 91 2.42 14.54 4.38
C THR A 91 2.89 13.98 5.71
N ALA A 92 3.32 14.84 6.62
CA ALA A 92 3.73 14.43 7.97
C ALA A 92 2.60 13.69 8.71
N GLU A 93 1.34 14.09 8.49
CA GLU A 93 0.16 13.46 9.06
C GLU A 93 -0.06 12.05 8.52
N GLU A 94 0.04 11.87 7.20
CA GLU A 94 -0.07 10.55 6.56
C GLU A 94 1.03 9.61 7.04
N GLN A 95 2.26 10.12 7.14
CA GLN A 95 3.40 9.37 7.65
C GLN A 95 3.20 8.94 9.11
N GLN A 96 2.79 9.87 9.97
CA GLN A 96 2.54 9.59 11.39
C GLN A 96 1.42 8.57 11.57
N ARG A 97 0.31 8.72 10.82
CA ARG A 97 -0.81 7.79 10.83
C ARG A 97 -0.40 6.40 10.32
N ALA A 98 0.45 6.34 9.30
CA ALA A 98 0.95 5.07 8.80
C ALA A 98 1.76 4.32 9.86
N TYR A 99 2.62 5.04 10.60
CA TYR A 99 3.43 4.50 11.68
C TYR A 99 2.62 4.06 12.90
N SER A 100 1.58 4.81 13.28
CA SER A 100 0.77 4.47 14.46
C SER A 100 0.08 3.10 14.35
N ARG A 101 -0.22 2.63 13.13
CA ARG A 101 -0.74 1.26 12.87
C ARG A 101 0.16 0.14 13.41
N PHE A 102 1.44 0.44 13.62
CA PHE A 102 2.44 -0.53 14.07
C PHE A 102 3.04 -0.20 15.44
N GLN A 103 2.58 0.85 16.13
CA GLN A 103 3.11 1.24 17.44
C GLN A 103 2.86 0.17 18.51
N PHE A 104 1.70 -0.49 18.49
CA PHE A 104 1.37 -1.55 19.45
C PHE A 104 2.05 -2.90 19.17
N GLN A 105 2.61 -3.11 17.97
CA GLN A 105 3.34 -4.36 17.65
C GLN A 105 4.70 -4.47 18.33
N GLN A 106 5.20 -3.38 18.94
CA GLN A 106 6.49 -3.37 19.64
C GLN A 106 6.37 -3.80 21.11
N GLU A 107 5.16 -3.80 21.69
CA GLU A 107 4.95 -4.13 23.11
C GLU A 107 4.81 -5.64 23.36
N GLU A 108 4.35 -6.43 22.39
CA GLU A 108 4.20 -7.89 22.53
C GLU A 108 5.50 -8.69 22.39
N ALA A 109 6.65 -8.03 22.19
CA ALA A 109 7.96 -8.67 22.01
C ALA A 109 8.90 -8.54 23.23
N LYS A 110 8.36 -8.25 24.42
CA LYS A 110 9.12 -8.18 25.68
C LYS A 110 8.74 -9.28 26.66
#